data_AF-A0A7I5E7S1-F1
#
_entry.id   AF-A0A7I5E7S1-F1
#
_cell.length_a   1.000
_cell.length_b   1.000
_cell.length_c   1.000
_cell.angle_alpha   90.00
_cell.angle_beta   90.00
_cell.angle_gamma   90.00
#
_symmetry.space_group_name_H-M   'P 1'
#
loop_
_entity.id
_entity.type
_entity.pdbx_description
1 polymer ?
#
loop_
_entity_poly.entity_id
_entity_poly.type
_entity_poly.pdbx_seq_one_letter_code
_entity_poly.pdbx_strand_id
1 'polypeptide(L)'
;MGESYAGVYVPTLAERILVGQKDFPINLKGIALGNGMVHEKLNIETSIRYAYGHGIVDERTWNALQRDCCGGCIDSCELTEQTLGKTPWKYDRQIAGFKTVFEGLTFITVRGAGHKAPRQRAPQMFYAIQQFLLNHPI
;
A
#
# COMPACT_ATOMS: atom_id res chain seq x y z
N MET A 1 -13.03 4.00 6.13
CA MET A 1 -11.55 4.08 6.11
C MET A 1 -11.00 3.18 7.20
N GLY A 2 -9.82 2.60 7.04
CA GLY A 2 -9.17 1.81 8.09
C GLY A 2 -7.65 1.71 7.93
N GLU A 3 -6.95 1.28 8.99
CA GLU A 3 -5.49 1.09 9.03
C GLU A 3 -5.10 -0.29 9.58
N SER A 4 -3.90 -0.77 9.23
CA SER A 4 -3.33 -2.02 9.75
C SER A 4 -4.19 -3.24 9.39
N TYR A 5 -4.66 -4.03 10.36
CA TYR A 5 -5.52 -5.18 10.10
C TYR A 5 -6.89 -4.81 9.49
N ALA A 6 -7.26 -3.53 9.49
CA ALA A 6 -8.44 -3.07 8.78
C ALA A 6 -8.35 -3.26 7.25
N GLY A 7 -7.18 -3.60 6.70
CA GLY A 7 -7.06 -4.13 5.34
C GLY A 7 -7.87 -5.41 5.09
N VAL A 8 -8.22 -6.15 6.15
CA VAL A 8 -9.16 -7.29 6.11
C VAL A 8 -10.59 -6.81 6.42
N TYR A 9 -10.77 -6.05 7.50
CA TYR A 9 -12.11 -5.69 7.99
C TYR A 9 -12.88 -4.78 7.03
N VAL A 10 -12.23 -3.77 6.45
CA VAL A 10 -12.93 -2.77 5.64
C VAL A 10 -13.41 -3.36 4.30
N PRO A 11 -12.60 -4.13 3.53
CA PRO A 11 -13.10 -4.76 2.31
C PRO A 11 -14.18 -5.80 2.59
N THR A 12 -14.03 -6.63 3.62
CA THR A 12 -15.04 -7.66 3.97
C THR A 12 -16.35 -7.03 4.42
N LEU A 13 -16.30 -5.94 5.20
CA LEU A 13 -17.50 -5.18 5.55
C LEU A 13 -18.14 -4.51 4.33
N ALA A 14 -17.34 -3.91 3.44
CA ALA A 14 -17.84 -3.28 2.22
C ALA A 14 -18.56 -4.30 1.31
N GLU A 15 -18.02 -5.51 1.16
CA GLU A 15 -18.68 -6.61 0.46
C GLU A 15 -20.06 -6.91 1.07
N ARG A 16 -20.15 -7.04 2.40
CA ARG A 16 -21.42 -7.30 3.09
C ARG A 16 -22.42 -6.17 2.90
N ILE A 17 -21.98 -4.92 2.87
CA ILE A 17 -22.83 -3.77 2.56
C ILE A 17 -23.37 -3.86 1.13
N LEU A 18 -22.55 -4.26 0.16
CA LEU A 18 -22.97 -4.39 -1.24
C LEU A 18 -23.99 -5.53 -1.43
N VAL A 19 -23.77 -6.68 -0.80
CA VAL A 19 -24.69 -7.84 -0.86
C VAL A 19 -25.99 -7.56 -0.08
N GLY A 20 -25.90 -6.84 1.04
CA GLY A 20 -27.01 -6.57 1.96
C GLY A 20 -27.89 -5.37 1.60
N GLN A 21 -27.80 -4.80 0.39
CA GLN A 21 -28.51 -3.56 0.02
C GLN A 21 -30.04 -3.66 0.13
N LYS A 22 -30.61 -4.86 0.04
CA LYS A 22 -32.06 -5.08 0.19
C LYS A 22 -32.52 -4.81 1.62
N ASP A 23 -31.73 -5.21 2.61
CA ASP A 23 -32.06 -5.10 4.04
C ASP A 23 -31.52 -3.79 4.63
N PHE A 24 -30.37 -3.33 4.13
CA PHE A 24 -29.66 -2.14 4.61
C PHE A 24 -29.21 -1.28 3.41
N PRO A 25 -30.07 -0.41 2.88
CA PRO A 25 -29.72 0.45 1.74
C PRO A 25 -28.73 1.52 2.18
N ILE A 26 -27.44 1.26 1.95
CA ILE A 26 -26.33 2.15 2.28
C ILE A 26 -25.65 2.60 0.98
N ASN A 27 -25.59 3.91 0.76
CA ASN A 27 -24.93 4.52 -0.39
C ASN A 27 -23.40 4.53 -0.25
N LEU A 28 -22.76 3.36 -0.35
CA LEU A 28 -21.32 3.21 -0.27
C LEU A 28 -20.63 3.83 -1.49
N LYS A 29 -19.78 4.85 -1.28
CA LYS A 29 -19.05 5.55 -2.36
C LYS A 29 -17.67 4.99 -2.64
N GLY A 30 -17.05 4.36 -1.65
CA GLY A 30 -15.71 3.80 -1.78
C GLY A 30 -15.09 3.47 -0.43
N ILE A 31 -13.92 2.83 -0.47
CA ILE A 31 -13.13 2.50 0.71
C ILE A 31 -11.72 3.07 0.57
N ALA A 32 -11.13 3.45 1.70
CA ALA A 32 -9.75 3.92 1.78
C ALA A 32 -9.02 3.17 2.89
N LEU A 33 -7.82 2.69 2.58
CA LEU A 33 -6.97 1.91 3.48
C LEU A 33 -5.62 2.60 3.61
N GLY A 34 -5.21 2.93 4.83
CA GLY A 34 -3.86 3.42 5.13
C GLY A 34 -3.04 2.25 5.67
N ASN A 35 -1.88 1.94 5.09
CA ASN A 35 -0.98 0.89 5.60
C ASN A 35 -1.70 -0.42 6.00
N GLY A 36 -2.69 -0.82 5.20
CA GLY A 36 -3.54 -1.97 5.50
C GLY A 36 -2.90 -3.29 5.08
N MET A 37 -3.15 -4.36 5.84
CA MET A 37 -2.80 -5.72 5.43
C MET A 37 -3.79 -6.21 4.37
N VAL A 38 -3.36 -6.18 3.11
CA VAL A 38 -4.19 -6.57 1.94
C VAL A 38 -3.84 -7.96 1.40
N HIS A 39 -2.61 -8.42 1.61
CA HIS A 39 -2.14 -9.73 1.23
C HIS A 39 -0.98 -10.14 2.12
N GLU A 40 -1.10 -11.23 2.87
CA GLU A 40 -0.13 -11.62 3.90
C GLU A 40 1.27 -11.90 3.32
N LYS A 41 1.35 -12.77 2.30
CA LYS A 41 2.63 -13.09 1.60
C LYS A 41 3.35 -11.83 1.12
N LEU A 42 2.70 -10.99 0.31
CA LEU A 42 3.28 -9.75 -0.20
C LEU A 42 3.67 -8.77 0.92
N ASN A 43 2.91 -8.70 2.02
CA ASN A 43 3.22 -7.79 3.12
C ASN A 43 4.49 -8.23 3.88
N ILE A 44 4.67 -9.53 4.13
CA ILE A 44 5.88 -10.08 4.76
C ILE A 44 7.09 -9.90 3.84
N GLU A 45 6.95 -10.28 2.57
CA GLU A 45 8.04 -10.21 1.58
C GLU A 45 8.56 -8.78 1.39
N THR A 46 7.64 -7.81 1.22
CA THR A 46 8.00 -6.40 1.06
C THR A 46 8.56 -5.79 2.34
N SER A 47 8.13 -6.27 3.52
CA SER A 47 8.64 -5.79 4.81
C SER A 47 10.13 -6.08 4.99
N ILE A 48 10.61 -7.23 4.55
CA ILE A 48 12.02 -7.61 4.65
C ILE A 48 12.89 -6.70 3.76
N ARG A 49 12.49 -6.54 2.48
CA ARG A 49 13.20 -5.64 1.54
C ARG A 49 13.15 -4.19 2.03
N TYR A 50 12.02 -3.76 2.58
CA TYR A 50 11.87 -2.44 3.20
C TYR A 50 12.83 -2.27 4.38
N ALA A 51 12.91 -3.25 5.28
CA ALA A 51 13.76 -3.20 6.46
C ALA A 51 15.24 -3.07 6.10
N TYR A 52 15.72 -3.86 5.12
CA TYR A 52 17.10 -3.72 4.64
C TYR A 52 17.34 -2.38 3.94
N GLY A 53 16.47 -1.98 2.99
CA GLY A 53 16.62 -0.73 2.24
C GLY A 53 16.53 0.55 3.09
N HIS A 54 16.05 0.45 4.33
CA HIS A 54 16.00 1.56 5.30
C HIS A 54 16.98 1.37 6.46
N GLY A 55 17.91 0.40 6.38
CA GLY A 55 18.95 0.19 7.39
C GLY A 55 18.46 -0.34 8.74
N ILE A 56 17.28 -0.95 8.80
CA ILE A 56 16.73 -1.60 10.00
C ILE A 56 17.41 -2.96 10.22
N VAL A 57 17.67 -3.67 9.13
CA VAL A 57 18.36 -4.96 9.11
C VAL A 57 19.78 -4.75 8.61
N ASP A 58 20.77 -5.31 9.31
CA ASP A 58 22.17 -5.18 8.93
C ASP A 58 22.54 -6.11 7.75
N GLU A 59 23.66 -5.81 7.11
CA GLU A 59 24.13 -6.58 5.96
C GLU A 59 24.41 -8.05 6.31
N ARG A 60 24.79 -8.35 7.55
CA ARG A 60 25.02 -9.74 7.98
C ARG A 60 23.72 -10.54 8.02
N THR A 61 22.66 -9.99 8.61
CA THR A 61 21.34 -10.62 8.61
C THR A 61 20.78 -10.71 7.19
N TRP A 62 20.96 -9.68 6.36
CA TRP A 62 20.56 -9.72 4.95
C TRP A 62 21.26 -10.84 4.17
N ASN A 63 22.58 -10.96 4.30
CA ASN A 63 23.37 -11.99 3.63
C ASN A 63 23.04 -13.39 4.15
N ALA A 64 22.73 -13.53 5.44
CA ALA A 64 22.25 -14.80 6.01
C ALA A 64 20.90 -15.20 5.39
N LEU A 65 19.94 -14.28 5.32
CA LEU A 65 18.67 -14.51 4.64
C LEU A 65 18.87 -14.91 3.18
N GLN A 66 19.71 -14.17 2.44
CA GLN A 66 19.99 -14.45 1.04
C GLN A 66 20.58 -15.85 0.83
N ARG A 67 21.47 -16.30 1.71
CA ARG A 67 22.08 -17.63 1.65
C ARG A 67 21.09 -18.72 2.05
N ASP A 68 20.43 -18.56 3.19
CA ASP A 68 19.67 -19.63 3.85
C ASP A 68 18.25 -19.78 3.26
N CYS A 69 17.66 -18.69 2.75
CA CYS A 69 16.30 -18.68 2.20
C CYS A 69 16.26 -18.57 0.66
N CYS A 70 17.32 -18.08 0.02
CA CYS A 70 17.29 -17.68 -1.39
C CYS A 70 18.42 -18.26 -2.26
N GLY A 71 19.14 -19.27 -1.78
CA GLY A 71 20.17 -19.95 -2.55
C GLY A 71 21.32 -19.03 -2.99
N GLY A 72 21.53 -17.91 -2.29
CA GLY A 72 22.61 -16.96 -2.56
C GLY A 72 22.28 -15.84 -3.54
N CYS A 73 21.05 -15.74 -4.07
CA CYS A 73 20.64 -14.62 -4.94
C CYS A 73 19.23 -14.13 -4.59
N ILE A 74 19.14 -12.92 -4.03
CA ILE A 74 17.86 -12.34 -3.60
C ILE A 74 17.00 -11.82 -4.77
N ASP A 75 17.62 -11.52 -5.91
CA ASP A 75 16.93 -10.99 -7.09
C ASP A 75 16.21 -12.10 -7.88
N SER A 76 16.76 -13.33 -7.84
CA SER A 76 16.09 -14.53 -8.37
C SER A 76 15.21 -15.23 -7.34
N CYS A 77 15.22 -14.76 -6.09
CA CYS A 77 14.37 -15.28 -5.04
C CYS A 77 13.00 -14.66 -5.17
N GLU A 78 11.97 -15.49 -5.30
CA GLU A 78 10.59 -15.02 -5.30
C GLU A 78 10.28 -14.44 -3.91
N LEU A 79 10.40 -13.12 -3.80
CA LEU A 79 9.99 -12.30 -2.67
C LEU A 79 9.27 -11.05 -3.23
N THR A 80 8.26 -11.33 -4.05
CA THR A 80 7.50 -10.53 -5.04
C THR A 80 8.08 -10.45 -6.46
N GLU A 81 7.64 -11.37 -7.32
CA GLU A 81 7.74 -11.33 -8.79
C GLU A 81 6.61 -10.48 -9.39
N GLN A 82 6.41 -9.25 -8.91
CA GLN A 82 5.47 -8.33 -9.58
C GLN A 82 6.14 -7.00 -9.89
N THR A 83 6.54 -6.88 -11.16
CA THR A 83 6.81 -5.60 -11.82
C THR A 83 5.49 -4.84 -12.00
N LEU A 84 4.95 -4.34 -10.90
CA LEU A 84 3.76 -3.49 -10.94
C LEU A 84 4.11 -2.21 -11.70
N GLY A 85 3.35 -1.89 -12.75
CA GLY A 85 3.48 -0.65 -13.48
C GLY A 85 3.26 0.55 -12.56
N LYS A 86 4.35 1.11 -12.03
CA LYS A 86 4.32 2.29 -11.16
C LYS A 86 4.41 3.54 -12.01
N THR A 87 3.46 4.44 -11.85
CA THR A 87 3.50 5.77 -12.48
C THR A 87 3.63 6.86 -11.41
N PRO A 88 4.40 7.93 -11.64
CA PRO A 88 4.52 9.01 -10.66
C PRO A 88 3.21 9.81 -10.59
N TRP A 89 2.82 10.23 -9.39
CA TRP A 89 1.79 11.26 -9.19
C TRP A 89 2.43 12.52 -8.62
N LYS A 90 1.85 13.68 -8.95
CA LYS A 90 2.44 14.99 -8.67
C LYS A 90 1.57 15.81 -7.73
N TYR A 91 2.23 16.60 -6.88
CA TYR A 91 1.64 17.66 -6.08
C TYR A 91 2.54 18.89 -6.21
N ASP A 92 1.95 20.06 -6.47
CA ASP A 92 2.66 21.32 -6.71
C ASP A 92 3.87 21.18 -7.65
N ARG A 93 3.63 20.59 -8.84
CA ARG A 93 4.64 20.34 -9.89
C ARG A 93 5.80 19.42 -9.48
N GLN A 94 5.80 18.85 -8.27
CA GLN A 94 6.80 17.90 -7.80
C GLN A 94 6.23 16.48 -7.70
N ILE A 95 7.11 15.47 -7.81
CA ILE A 95 6.72 14.07 -7.61
C ILE A 95 6.41 13.86 -6.12
N ALA A 96 5.15 13.57 -5.83
CA ALA A 96 4.64 13.33 -4.49
C ALA A 96 4.65 11.85 -4.12
N GLY A 97 4.81 10.96 -5.10
CA GLY A 97 5.01 9.53 -4.91
C GLY A 97 4.70 8.75 -6.20
N PHE A 98 4.41 7.46 -6.04
CA PHE A 98 4.05 6.56 -7.14
C PHE A 98 2.70 5.92 -6.90
N LYS A 99 1.95 5.70 -7.98
CA LYS A 99 0.68 4.97 -7.98
C LYS A 99 0.79 3.71 -8.84
N THR A 100 0.06 2.69 -8.42
CA THR A 100 -0.22 1.49 -9.20
C THR A 100 -1.73 1.37 -9.31
N VAL A 101 -2.23 1.25 -10.54
CA VAL A 101 -3.66 1.12 -10.81
C VAL A 101 -3.97 -0.35 -11.11
N PHE A 102 -4.92 -0.89 -10.37
CA PHE A 102 -5.54 -2.19 -10.57
C PHE A 102 -7.01 -1.99 -10.96
N GLU A 103 -7.71 -3.08 -11.28
CA GLU A 103 -9.15 -3.02 -11.50
C GLU A 103 -9.87 -2.65 -10.20
N GLY A 104 -10.49 -1.47 -10.17
CA GLY A 104 -11.25 -0.99 -9.00
C GLY A 104 -10.42 -0.57 -7.78
N LEU A 105 -9.09 -0.66 -7.84
CA LEU A 105 -8.20 -0.31 -6.73
C LEU A 105 -7.01 0.52 -7.23
N THR A 106 -6.69 1.61 -6.53
CA THR A 106 -5.47 2.38 -6.76
C THR A 106 -4.62 2.38 -5.51
N PHE A 107 -3.41 1.84 -5.61
CA PHE A 107 -2.43 1.91 -4.55
C PHE A 107 -1.53 3.13 -4.75
N ILE A 108 -1.32 3.93 -3.71
CA ILE A 108 -0.44 5.10 -3.76
C ILE A 108 0.63 4.99 -2.68
N THR A 109 1.84 5.37 -3.05
CA THR A 109 2.94 5.66 -2.13
C THR A 109 3.08 7.16 -2.00
N VAL A 110 3.55 7.64 -0.85
CA VAL A 110 3.80 9.05 -0.61
C VAL A 110 5.27 9.23 -0.30
N ARG A 111 5.97 9.97 -1.15
CA ARG A 111 7.42 10.16 -1.07
C ARG A 111 7.78 10.81 0.26
N GLY A 112 8.70 10.15 0.98
CA GLY A 112 9.21 10.64 2.26
C GLY A 112 8.17 10.62 3.39
N ALA A 113 7.11 9.82 3.25
CA ALA A 113 6.24 9.44 4.35
C ALA A 113 6.63 8.05 4.87
N GLY A 114 6.48 7.83 6.17
CA GLY A 114 6.46 6.50 6.78
C GLY A 114 5.03 6.12 7.17
N HIS A 115 4.88 5.32 8.23
CA HIS A 115 3.59 4.83 8.69
C HIS A 115 2.56 5.93 8.97
N LYS A 116 2.99 7.08 9.51
CA LYS A 116 2.11 8.21 9.84
C LYS A 116 2.08 9.26 8.72
N ALA A 117 1.74 8.80 7.51
CA ALA A 117 1.76 9.64 6.31
C ALA A 117 0.96 10.96 6.44
N PRO A 118 -0.27 10.98 7.01
CA PRO A 118 -1.02 12.24 7.19
C PRO A 118 -0.31 13.27 8.08
N ARG A 119 0.51 12.82 9.02
CA ARG A 119 1.31 13.69 9.89
C ARG A 119 2.62 14.14 9.22
N GLN A 120 3.28 13.24 8.49
CA GLN A 120 4.62 13.50 7.93
C GLN A 120 4.57 14.27 6.61
N ARG A 121 3.52 14.06 5.81
CA ARG A 121 3.31 14.65 4.48
C ARG A 121 1.89 15.19 4.36
N ALA A 122 1.51 16.04 5.32
CA ALA A 122 0.14 16.53 5.46
C ALA A 122 -0.41 17.19 4.18
N PRO A 123 0.33 18.07 3.46
CA PRO A 123 -0.20 18.69 2.23
C PRO A 123 -0.48 17.67 1.13
N GLN A 124 0.44 16.73 0.90
CA GLN A 124 0.31 15.68 -0.11
C GLN A 124 -0.83 14.71 0.23
N MET A 125 -0.95 14.33 1.50
CA MET A 125 -2.02 13.45 1.97
C MET A 125 -3.39 14.12 1.94
N PHE A 126 -3.47 15.39 2.30
CA PHE A 126 -4.70 16.16 2.18
C PHE A 126 -5.18 16.20 0.73
N TYR A 127 -4.28 16.50 -0.21
CA TYR A 127 -4.58 16.47 -1.63
C TYR A 127 -5.07 15.09 -2.08
N ALA A 128 -4.39 14.01 -1.69
CA ALA A 128 -4.78 12.64 -2.05
C ALA A 128 -6.17 12.26 -1.52
N ILE A 129 -6.46 12.58 -0.26
CA ILE A 129 -7.77 12.33 0.35
C ILE A 129 -8.85 13.16 -0.36
N GLN A 130 -8.57 14.42 -0.70
CA GLN A 130 -9.51 15.26 -1.42
C GLN A 130 -9.83 14.69 -2.81
N GLN A 131 -8.82 14.24 -3.57
CA GLN A 131 -9.05 13.60 -4.88
C GLN A 131 -9.93 12.35 -4.73
N PHE A 132 -9.66 11.51 -3.73
CA PHE A 132 -10.48 10.33 -3.43
C PHE A 132 -11.94 10.71 -3.13
N LEU A 133 -12.18 11.69 -2.26
CA LEU A 133 -13.54 12.11 -1.88
C LEU A 133 -14.31 12.73 -3.05
N LEU A 134 -13.61 13.38 -3.98
CA LEU A 134 -14.19 13.99 -5.19
C LEU A 134 -14.31 13.00 -6.36
N ASN A 135 -13.90 11.75 -6.18
CA ASN A 135 -13.82 10.75 -7.24
C ASN A 135 -12.96 11.21 -8.43
N HIS A 136 -11.87 11.91 -8.13
CA HIS A 136 -10.86 12.32 -9.10
C HIS A 136 -9.65 11.39 -9.05
N PRO A 137 -9.05 11.04 -10.20
CA PRO A 137 -7.83 10.26 -10.21
C PRO A 137 -6.65 11.06 -9.65
N ILE A 138 -5.82 10.40 -8.83
CA ILE A 138 -4.44 10.82 -8.56
C ILE A 138 -3.54 10.31 -9.69
#